data_AF-A0A1Y0VSL0-F1
#
_entry.id   AF-A0A1Y0VSL0-F1
#
_cell.length_a   1.000
_cell.length_b   1.000
_cell.length_c   1.000
_cell.angle_alpha   90.00
_cell.angle_beta   90.00
_cell.angle_gamma   90.00
#
_symmetry.space_group_name_H-M   'P 1'
#
loop_
_entity.id
_entity.type
_entity.pdbx_description
1 polymer ?
#
loop_
_entity_poly.entity_id
_entity_poly.type
_entity_poly.pdbx_seq_one_letter_code
_entity_poly.pdbx_strand_id
1 'polypeptide(L)'
;MKRQDRIYEYVIENTQNVSDTELKEQAALTTSLIAENLNIARSNVSKELNELVRKNKLSKISGRPVRYCRPLTEEGQLPQQSSQDPSSYHIEDGISGMDLGKKKLAGTLEEPTRPVTLNKNTNILIE
;
A
#
# COMPACT_ATOMS: atom_id res chain seq x y z
N MET A 1 22.51 4.81 11.68
CA MET A 1 21.07 5.10 11.90
C MET A 1 20.22 4.06 11.18
N LYS A 2 19.22 3.45 11.83
CA LYS A 2 18.33 2.50 11.14
C LYS A 2 17.34 3.28 10.26
N ARG A 3 16.80 2.64 9.23
CA ARG A 3 15.81 3.26 8.32
C ARG A 3 14.58 3.80 9.06
N GLN A 4 14.08 3.04 10.05
CA GLN A 4 12.94 3.45 10.87
C GLN A 4 13.24 4.75 11.63
N ASP A 5 14.45 4.90 12.17
CA ASP A 5 14.88 6.11 12.89
C ASP A 5 14.90 7.33 11.96
N ARG A 6 15.46 7.17 10.74
CA ARG A 6 15.46 8.23 9.70
C ARG A 6 14.06 8.73 9.37
N ILE A 7 13.11 7.80 9.21
CA ILE A 7 11.72 8.14 8.90
C ILE A 7 11.06 8.84 10.08
N TYR A 8 11.30 8.35 11.30
CA TYR A 8 10.76 8.95 12.51
C TYR A 8 11.26 10.39 12.69
N GLU A 9 12.57 10.62 12.64
CA GLU A 9 13.17 11.95 12.78
C GLU A 9 12.62 12.93 11.76
N TYR A 10 12.57 12.52 10.48
CA TYR A 10 12.00 13.36 9.43
C TYR A 10 10.55 13.78 9.72
N VAL A 11 9.70 12.86 10.18
CA VAL A 11 8.31 13.21 10.51
C VAL A 11 8.25 14.18 11.69
N ILE A 12 9.06 13.96 12.74
CA ILE A 12 9.09 14.84 13.91
C ILE A 12 9.58 16.24 13.54
N GLU A 13 10.69 16.35 12.83
CA GLU A 13 11.27 17.64 12.42
C GLU A 13 10.27 18.51 11.63
N ASN A 14 9.47 17.88 10.77
CA ASN A 14 8.49 18.56 9.92
C ASN A 14 7.15 18.82 10.61
N THR A 15 6.88 18.25 11.80
CA THR A 15 5.56 18.37 12.46
C THR A 15 5.61 18.82 13.92
N GLN A 16 6.79 18.88 14.54
CA GLN A 16 6.95 19.23 15.96
C GLN A 16 6.53 20.67 16.29
N ASN A 17 6.82 21.62 15.39
CA ASN A 17 6.56 23.04 15.60
C ASN A 17 5.22 23.51 15.01
N VAL A 18 4.37 22.56 14.61
CA VAL A 18 3.08 22.84 13.98
C VAL A 18 1.95 22.57 14.98
N SER A 19 0.93 23.42 14.96
CA SER A 19 -0.24 23.28 15.84
C SER A 19 -1.08 22.04 15.48
N ASP A 20 -1.78 21.46 16.46
CA ASP A 20 -2.64 20.27 16.23
C ASP A 20 -3.72 20.54 15.18
N THR A 21 -4.28 21.75 15.14
CA THR A 21 -5.28 22.18 14.15
C THR A 21 -4.69 22.16 12.73
N GLU A 22 -3.51 22.75 12.56
CA GLU A 22 -2.86 22.86 11.26
C GLU A 22 -2.36 21.50 10.74
N LEU A 23 -1.93 20.61 11.64
CA LEU A 23 -1.60 19.22 11.29
C LEU A 23 -2.82 18.47 10.73
N LYS A 24 -3.99 18.61 11.37
CA LYS A 24 -5.24 17.99 10.92
C LYS A 24 -5.68 18.52 9.56
N GLU A 25 -5.51 19.80 9.32
CA GLU A 25 -5.90 20.43 8.05
C GLU A 25 -4.96 20.05 6.90
N GLN A 26 -3.68 20.40 6.99
CA GLN A 26 -2.78 20.34 5.82
C GLN A 26 -1.33 19.96 6.12
N ALA A 27 -0.79 20.25 7.30
CA ALA A 27 0.65 20.16 7.55
C ALA A 27 1.17 18.75 7.83
N ALA A 28 0.29 17.75 7.97
CA ALA A 28 0.70 16.36 8.13
C ALA A 28 1.15 15.71 6.80
N LEU A 29 2.10 14.78 6.90
CA LEU A 29 2.86 14.29 5.74
C LEU A 29 2.25 13.02 5.14
N THR A 30 2.26 12.91 3.81
CA THR A 30 1.88 11.66 3.14
C THR A 30 3.07 10.70 3.05
N THR A 31 2.80 9.41 2.90
CA THR A 31 3.85 8.40 2.68
C THR A 31 4.68 8.70 1.42
N SER A 32 4.05 9.20 0.35
CA SER A 32 4.75 9.51 -0.90
C SER A 32 5.74 10.66 -0.70
N LEU A 33 5.33 11.73 -0.03
CA LEU A 33 6.20 12.86 0.28
C LEU A 33 7.44 12.42 1.09
N ILE A 34 7.24 11.59 2.12
CA ILE A 34 8.35 11.08 2.94
C ILE A 34 9.28 10.17 2.12
N ALA A 35 8.71 9.33 1.26
CA ALA A 35 9.47 8.42 0.40
C ALA A 35 10.36 9.16 -0.60
N GLU A 36 9.83 10.21 -1.23
CA GLU A 36 10.55 11.06 -2.17
C GLU A 36 11.69 11.81 -1.47
N ASN A 37 11.42 12.48 -0.34
CA ASN A 37 12.42 13.28 0.37
C ASN A 37 13.55 12.44 0.97
N LEU A 38 13.25 11.23 1.45
CA LEU A 38 14.28 10.35 2.03
C LEU A 38 14.95 9.43 1.01
N ASN A 39 14.48 9.44 -0.24
CA ASN A 39 14.84 8.49 -1.29
C ASN A 39 14.73 7.02 -0.83
N ILE A 40 13.59 6.69 -0.22
CA ILE A 40 13.26 5.35 0.29
C ILE A 40 12.02 4.85 -0.44
N ALA A 41 12.01 3.59 -0.87
CA ALA A 41 10.83 3.00 -1.49
C ALA A 41 9.56 3.17 -0.61
N ARG A 42 8.47 3.66 -1.22
CA ARG A 42 7.19 3.95 -0.53
C ARG A 42 6.66 2.78 0.30
N SER A 43 6.82 1.54 -0.19
CA SER A 43 6.39 0.33 0.55
C SER A 43 7.14 0.16 1.86
N ASN A 44 8.45 0.43 1.88
CA ASN A 44 9.24 0.43 3.11
C ASN A 44 8.80 1.57 4.03
N VAL A 45 8.61 2.78 3.51
CA VAL A 45 8.15 3.93 4.32
C VAL A 45 6.80 3.64 4.97
N SER A 46 5.82 3.13 4.21
CA SER A 46 4.51 2.76 4.75
C SER A 46 4.60 1.71 5.85
N LYS A 47 5.46 0.71 5.67
CA LYS A 47 5.67 -0.33 6.68
C LYS A 47 6.22 0.28 7.98
N GLU A 48 7.28 1.07 7.90
CA GLU A 48 7.89 1.67 9.09
C GLU A 48 6.96 2.69 9.78
N LEU A 49 6.21 3.50 9.01
CA LEU A 49 5.23 4.44 9.56
C LEU A 49 4.12 3.72 10.34
N ASN A 50 3.59 2.62 9.79
CA ASN A 50 2.58 1.82 10.49
C ASN A 50 3.15 1.19 11.78
N GLU A 51 4.40 0.72 11.77
CA GLU A 51 5.09 0.24 12.97
C GLU A 51 5.26 1.35 14.02
N LEU A 52 5.56 2.58 13.61
CA LEU A 52 5.68 3.72 14.51
C LEU A 52 4.32 4.11 15.12
N VAL A 53 3.24 4.06 14.34
CA VAL A 53 1.88 4.28 14.84
C VAL A 53 1.48 3.19 15.84
N ARG A 54 1.76 1.92 15.56
CA ARG A 54 1.51 0.80 16.50
C ARG A 54 2.26 0.96 17.83
N LYS A 55 3.43 1.57 17.79
CA LYS A 55 4.26 1.89 18.97
C LYS A 55 3.87 3.22 19.64
N ASN A 56 2.78 3.86 19.23
CA ASN A 56 2.34 5.18 19.69
C ASN A 56 3.40 6.29 19.54
N LYS A 57 4.33 6.15 18.60
CA LYS A 57 5.38 7.15 18.32
C LYS A 57 4.93 8.22 17.34
N LEU A 58 3.95 7.92 16.49
CA LEU A 58 3.37 8.83 15.50
C LEU A 58 1.85 8.67 15.49
N SER A 59 1.15 9.70 15.02
CA SER A 59 -0.30 9.66 14.80
C SER A 59 -0.63 9.61 13.31
N LYS A 60 -1.73 8.90 12.98
CA LYS A 60 -2.32 8.88 11.64
C LYS A 60 -3.51 9.84 11.58
N ILE A 61 -3.57 10.65 10.53
CA ILE A 61 -4.75 11.45 10.20
C ILE A 61 -5.45 10.74 9.03
N SER A 62 -6.67 10.28 9.29
CA SER A 62 -7.50 9.62 8.28
C SER A 62 -7.86 10.58 7.16
N GLY A 63 -7.78 10.11 5.93
CA GLY A 63 -8.08 10.89 4.74
C GLY A 63 -7.62 10.17 3.49
N ARG A 64 -7.90 10.75 2.33
CA ARG A 64 -7.38 10.29 1.04
C ARG A 64 -6.60 11.45 0.41
N PRO A 65 -5.26 11.46 0.50
CA PRO A 65 -4.37 10.44 1.07
C PRO A 65 -4.31 10.45 2.62
N VAL A 66 -3.86 9.33 3.21
CA VAL A 66 -3.55 9.23 4.65
C VAL A 66 -2.30 10.04 4.97
N ARG A 67 -2.32 10.74 6.11
CA ARG A 67 -1.23 11.60 6.56
C ARG A 67 -0.70 11.16 7.93
N TYR A 68 0.56 11.49 8.22
CA TYR A 68 1.29 11.12 9.43
C TYR A 68 1.92 12.37 10.06
N CYS A 69 1.95 12.40 11.39
CA CYS A 69 2.54 13.50 12.16
C CYS A 69 3.03 13.00 13.52
N ARG A 70 3.66 13.89 14.29
CA ARG A 70 3.91 13.67 15.72
C ARG A 70 2.62 13.24 16.46
N PRO A 71 2.73 12.60 17.63
CA PRO A 71 1.56 12.30 18.45
C PRO A 71 0.72 13.57 18.67
N LEU A 72 -0.57 13.46 18.35
CA LEU A 72 -1.56 14.48 18.67
C LEU A 72 -2.01 14.29 20.11
N THR A 73 -2.24 15.40 20.81
CA THR A 73 -2.73 15.33 22.18
C THR A 73 -4.24 15.16 22.10
N GLU A 74 -4.73 13.93 21.96
CA GLU A 74 -6.17 13.65 21.96
C GLU A 74 -6.53 12.72 23.11
N GLU A 75 -7.48 13.19 23.92
CA GLU A 75 -8.06 12.45 25.03
C GLU A 75 -8.85 11.25 24.50
N GLY A 76 -8.25 10.06 24.60
CA GLY A 76 -8.97 8.79 24.52
C GLY A 76 -9.41 8.35 23.12
N GLN A 77 -8.47 7.92 22.28
CA GLN A 77 -8.78 6.94 21.23
C GLN A 77 -8.01 5.64 21.44
N LEU A 78 -8.76 4.59 21.78
CA LEU A 78 -8.35 3.18 21.82
C LEU A 78 -7.79 2.72 20.46
N PRO A 79 -6.85 1.76 20.44
CA PRO A 79 -6.14 1.36 19.24
C PRO A 79 -7.09 0.80 18.18
N GLN A 80 -7.12 1.44 17.00
CA GLN A 80 -7.76 0.86 15.82
C GLN A 80 -6.93 -0.35 15.36
N GLN A 81 -7.32 -1.52 15.85
CA GLN A 81 -6.88 -2.82 15.35
C GLN A 81 -7.29 -2.93 13.88
N SER A 82 -6.32 -2.88 12.98
CA SER A 82 -6.48 -3.29 11.59
C SER A 82 -6.54 -4.83 11.55
N SER A 83 -7.61 -5.42 12.07
CA SER A 83 -7.89 -6.84 11.95
C SER A 83 -8.78 -7.04 10.74
N GLN A 84 -8.19 -7.02 9.54
CA GLN A 84 -8.75 -7.85 8.48
C GLN A 84 -8.01 -9.18 8.57
N ASP A 85 -8.55 -10.07 9.40
CA ASP A 85 -8.29 -11.50 9.24
C ASP A 85 -9.00 -11.92 7.93
N PRO A 86 -8.27 -12.30 6.87
CA PRO A 86 -8.86 -12.70 5.60
C PRO A 86 -9.61 -14.04 5.68
N SER A 87 -9.61 -14.72 6.83
CA SER A 87 -10.16 -16.07 6.96
C SER A 87 -11.67 -16.13 7.24
N SER A 88 -12.37 -15.01 7.41
CA SER A 88 -13.81 -14.99 7.69
C SER A 88 -14.63 -14.50 6.50
N TYR A 89 -14.73 -15.32 5.44
CA TYR A 89 -15.80 -15.19 4.46
C TYR A 89 -17.01 -15.98 4.98
N HIS A 90 -18.04 -15.27 5.45
CA HIS A 90 -19.36 -15.85 5.69
C HIS A 90 -20.19 -15.66 4.42
N ILE A 91 -20.55 -16.77 3.76
CA ILE A 91 -21.35 -16.75 2.53
C ILE A 91 -22.82 -16.79 2.96
N GLU A 92 -23.46 -15.62 3.00
CA GLU A 92 -24.91 -15.52 3.19
C GLU A 92 -25.56 -15.45 1.80
N ASP A 93 -26.34 -16.49 1.49
CA ASP A 93 -27.34 -16.58 0.42
C ASP A 93 -26.89 -16.48 -1.06
N GLY A 94 -26.65 -17.67 -1.64
CA GLY A 94 -27.24 -18.03 -2.93
C GLY A 94 -26.40 -17.85 -4.19
N ILE A 95 -25.34 -18.64 -4.37
CA ILE A 95 -25.01 -19.15 -5.71
C ILE A 95 -25.60 -20.56 -5.79
N SER A 96 -26.75 -20.63 -6.46
CA SER A 96 -27.41 -21.85 -6.90
C SER A 96 -26.38 -22.90 -7.33
N GLY A 97 -26.46 -24.09 -6.73
CA GLY A 97 -25.64 -25.23 -7.10
C GLY A 97 -25.81 -25.55 -8.59
N MET A 98 -24.80 -25.23 -9.39
CA MET A 98 -24.61 -25.90 -10.66
C MET A 98 -24.00 -27.25 -10.35
N ASP A 99 -24.86 -28.27 -10.34
CA ASP A 99 -24.50 -29.69 -10.32
C ASP A 99 -23.58 -29.96 -11.52
N LEU A 100 -22.27 -29.88 -11.30
CA LEU A 100 -21.27 -30.35 -12.26
C LEU A 100 -21.28 -31.88 -12.20
N GLY A 101 -22.22 -32.46 -12.94
CA GLY A 101 -22.27 -33.88 -13.23
C GLY A 101 -20.89 -34.40 -13.62
N LYS A 102 -20.47 -35.46 -12.93
CA LYS A 102 -19.14 -36.07 -13.07
C LYS A 102 -18.99 -36.68 -14.46
N LYS A 103 -18.48 -35.91 -15.41
CA LYS A 103 -17.96 -36.44 -16.68
C LYS A 103 -16.44 -36.32 -16.67
N LYS A 104 -15.77 -37.46 -16.50
CA LYS A 104 -14.32 -37.59 -16.74
C LYS A 104 -14.07 -37.24 -18.21
N LEU A 105 -13.41 -36.12 -18.48
CA LEU A 105 -12.73 -35.92 -19.76
C LEU A 105 -11.23 -35.98 -19.49
N ALA A 106 -10.62 -37.08 -19.92
CA ALA A 106 -9.18 -37.18 -20.09
C ALA A 106 -8.78 -36.30 -21.27
N GLY A 107 -7.86 -35.36 -21.05
CA GLY A 107 -7.29 -34.52 -22.10
C GLY A 107 -5.96 -33.96 -21.63
N THR A 108 -4.88 -34.47 -22.18
CA THR A 108 -3.49 -34.03 -21.96
C THR A 108 -3.36 -32.53 -22.27
N LEU A 109 -2.85 -31.75 -21.31
CA LEU A 109 -2.52 -30.34 -21.49
C LEU A 109 -1.19 -30.24 -22.26
N GLU A 110 -1.22 -29.83 -23.51
CA GLU A 110 -0.01 -29.38 -24.22
C GLU A 110 0.23 -27.89 -23.93
N GLU A 111 1.51 -27.53 -23.68
CA GLU A 111 1.93 -26.16 -23.39
C GLU A 111 1.75 -25.23 -24.60
N PRO A 112 1.35 -23.96 -24.38
CA PRO A 112 1.22 -23.00 -25.47
C PRO A 112 2.59 -22.48 -25.93
N THR A 113 3.06 -22.96 -27.09
CA THR A 113 4.19 -22.36 -27.81
C THR A 113 3.81 -20.99 -28.36
N ARG A 114 4.50 -19.92 -27.94
CA ARG A 114 4.40 -18.59 -28.57
C ARG A 114 5.42 -18.46 -29.70
N PRO A 115 5.02 -18.14 -30.94
CA PRO A 115 5.96 -17.59 -31.90
C PRO A 115 6.03 -16.06 -31.77
N VAL A 116 7.21 -15.53 -31.46
CA VAL A 116 7.56 -14.11 -31.64
C VAL A 116 8.16 -13.99 -33.05
N THR A 117 7.44 -13.38 -33.98
CA THR A 117 8.01 -13.03 -35.29
C THR A 117 8.20 -11.52 -35.37
N LEU A 118 9.47 -11.12 -35.32
CA LEU A 118 9.97 -9.77 -35.51
C LEU A 118 9.94 -9.45 -37.02
N ASN A 119 9.02 -8.59 -37.46
CA ASN A 119 9.03 -8.09 -38.83
C ASN A 119 10.18 -7.07 -38.99
N LYS A 120 11.14 -7.40 -39.88
CA LYS A 120 12.14 -6.48 -40.42
C LYS A 120 11.71 -6.09 -41.83
N ASN A 121 11.37 -4.82 -42.05
CA ASN A 121 11.34 -4.25 -43.41
C ASN A 121 12.49 -3.23 -43.53
N THR A 122 13.43 -3.52 -44.42
CA THR A 122 14.51 -2.63 -44.85
C THR A 122 14.60 -2.65 -46.37
N ASN A 123 14.74 -1.47 -46.97
CA ASN A 123 15.40 -1.07 -48.24
C ASN A 123 14.62 0.13 -48.81
N ILE A 124 15.15 1.37 -48.83
CA ILE A 124 16.25 1.91 -49.65
C ILE A 124 16.14 1.48 -51.12
N LEU A 125 15.71 2.41 -51.98
CA LEU A 125 16.42 2.73 -53.23
C LEU A 125 16.23 4.21 -53.59
N ILE A 126 17.34 4.76 -54.07
CA ILE A 126 17.57 6.08 -54.63
C ILE A 126 17.47 5.93 -56.16
N GLU A 127 16.76 6.85 -56.82
CA GLU A 127 17.14 7.51 -58.08
C GLU A 127 16.26 8.75 -58.29
#